data_AF-A0A820LEH2-F1
#
_entry.id   AF-A0A820LEH2-F1
#
_cell.length_a   1.000
_cell.length_b   1.000
_cell.length_c   1.000
_cell.angle_alpha   90.00
_cell.angle_beta   90.00
_cell.angle_gamma   90.00
#
_symmetry.space_group_name_H-M   'P 1'
#
loop_
_entity.id
_entity.type
_entity.pdbx_description
1 polymer ?
#
loop_
_entity_poly.entity_id
_entity_poly.type
_entity_poly.pdbx_seq_one_letter_code
_entity_poly.pdbx_strand_id
1 'polypeptide(L)'
;LALMNKTFLKEVFQENEQYIKDLQDITEEMFTIDQAVNDPLVLQRILDTPESFYLKQSREGGGNVYCGSKLKERIDQIITDKQSNRYFLMSRIYAPIYSSLIRSSITKNNENSLCEKEINGELGIFGSLISQNDTVIYERMGGSLFRSKPTINIEGGIASGQGYIDSILLV
;
A
#
# COMPACT_ATOMS: atom_id res chain seq x y z
N LEU A 1 10.00 14.02 -7.59
CA LEU A 1 9.49 12.66 -7.28
C LEU A 1 10.56 11.82 -6.56
N ALA A 2 10.65 11.96 -5.24
CA ALA A 2 10.09 10.98 -4.31
C ALA A 2 10.23 9.48 -4.73
N LEU A 3 11.30 8.81 -4.26
CA LEU A 3 11.72 7.39 -4.36
C LEU A 3 11.77 6.69 -5.74
N MET A 4 11.03 7.13 -6.76
CA MET A 4 11.02 6.62 -8.14
C MET A 4 11.74 7.60 -9.09
N ASN A 5 12.95 8.02 -8.71
CA ASN A 5 13.74 8.92 -9.53
C ASN A 5 14.11 8.23 -10.86
N LYS A 6 13.75 8.85 -11.99
CA LYS A 6 14.05 8.34 -13.35
C LYS A 6 15.53 8.02 -13.55
N THR A 7 16.44 8.81 -12.97
CA THR A 7 17.89 8.56 -13.03
C THR A 7 18.26 7.24 -12.33
N PHE A 8 17.76 7.02 -11.11
CA PHE A 8 18.00 5.78 -10.37
C PHE A 8 17.42 4.57 -11.09
N LEU A 9 16.20 4.67 -11.61
CA LEU A 9 15.57 3.58 -12.36
C LEU A 9 16.33 3.26 -13.65
N LYS A 10 16.86 4.28 -14.34
CA LYS A 10 17.71 4.09 -15.53
C LYS A 10 19.01 3.35 -15.20
N GLU A 11 19.65 3.70 -14.08
CA GLU A 11 20.87 3.02 -13.59
C GLU A 11 20.59 1.54 -13.26
N VAL A 12 19.52 1.26 -12.51
CA VAL A 12 19.18 -0.11 -12.07
C VAL A 12 18.71 -0.98 -13.23
N PHE A 13 17.87 -0.44 -14.12
CA PHE A 13 17.25 -1.19 -15.21
C PHE A 13 17.94 -1.00 -16.57
N GLN A 14 19.21 -0.59 -16.55
CA GLN A 14 20.09 -0.53 -17.73
C GLN A 14 19.46 0.20 -18.92
N GLU A 15 18.85 1.37 -18.67
CA GLU A 15 18.19 2.18 -19.69
C GLU A 15 17.01 1.50 -20.44
N ASN A 16 16.43 0.42 -19.89
CA ASN A 16 15.21 -0.17 -20.46
C ASN A 16 14.00 0.76 -20.28
N GLU A 17 13.79 1.65 -21.26
CA GLU A 17 12.80 2.72 -21.17
C GLU A 17 11.37 2.22 -21.03
N GLN A 18 11.01 1.13 -21.71
CA GLN A 18 9.67 0.56 -21.62
C GLN A 18 9.40 0.02 -20.22
N TYR A 19 10.35 -0.74 -19.67
CA TYR A 19 10.20 -1.30 -18.32
C TYR A 19 10.14 -0.21 -17.24
N ILE A 20 10.96 0.83 -17.38
CA ILE A 20 10.93 1.99 -16.49
C ILE A 20 9.58 2.70 -16.57
N LYS A 21 9.04 2.86 -17.79
CA LYS A 21 7.72 3.45 -17.99
C LYS A 21 6.62 2.60 -17.35
N ASP A 22 6.64 1.28 -17.54
CA ASP A 22 5.65 0.38 -16.94
C ASP A 22 5.69 0.43 -15.41
N LEU A 23 6.88 0.47 -14.80
CA LEU A 23 7.05 0.64 -13.36
C LEU A 23 6.51 1.99 -12.87
N GLN A 24 6.75 3.06 -13.63
CA GLN A 24 6.24 4.39 -13.29
C GLN A 24 4.71 4.44 -13.39
N ASP A 25 4.11 3.79 -14.38
CA ASP A 25 2.67 3.76 -14.62
C ASP A 25 1.91 3.02 -13.49
N ILE A 26 2.56 2.11 -12.75
CA ILE A 26 1.96 1.37 -11.63
C ILE A 26 2.38 1.86 -10.23
N THR A 27 3.16 2.95 -10.14
CA THR A 27 3.70 3.43 -8.87
C THR A 27 3.15 4.78 -8.49
N GLU A 28 2.61 4.86 -7.27
CA GLU A 28 2.17 6.11 -6.68
C GLU A 28 3.33 6.99 -6.22
N GLU A 29 3.05 8.28 -6.08
CA GLU A 29 4.02 9.25 -5.55
C GLU A 29 4.38 8.92 -4.09
N MET A 30 5.68 8.87 -3.76
CA MET A 30 6.17 8.47 -2.43
C MET A 30 7.34 9.30 -1.90
N PHE A 31 7.20 9.96 -0.76
CA PHE A 31 8.22 10.81 -0.16
C PHE A 31 8.84 10.18 1.07
N THR A 32 10.15 10.36 1.28
CA THR A 32 10.69 10.24 2.64
C THR A 32 10.17 11.40 3.50
N ILE A 33 10.17 11.24 4.82
CA ILE A 33 9.75 12.33 5.72
C ILE A 33 10.61 13.57 5.53
N ASP A 34 11.94 13.38 5.39
CA ASP A 34 12.85 14.49 5.20
C ASP A 34 12.60 15.20 3.86
N GLN A 35 12.27 14.48 2.79
CA GLN A 35 11.89 15.11 1.51
C GLN A 35 10.61 15.94 1.65
N ALA A 36 9.60 15.39 2.33
CA ALA A 36 8.33 16.07 2.51
C ALA A 36 8.48 17.35 3.35
N VAL A 37 9.25 17.29 4.44
CA VAL A 37 9.44 18.43 5.36
C VAL A 37 10.33 19.52 4.77
N ASN A 38 11.32 19.16 3.96
CA ASN A 38 12.23 20.13 3.34
C ASN A 38 11.68 20.78 2.06
N ASP A 39 10.52 20.35 1.58
CA ASP A 39 9.80 20.96 0.45
C ASP A 39 8.48 21.58 0.96
N PRO A 40 8.43 22.92 1.14
CA PRO A 40 7.25 23.59 1.69
C PRO A 40 5.97 23.34 0.89
N LEU A 41 6.05 23.15 -0.43
CA LEU A 41 4.88 22.90 -1.27
C LEU A 41 4.35 21.49 -1.04
N VAL A 42 5.24 20.51 -0.93
CA VAL A 42 4.88 19.12 -0.63
C VAL A 42 4.29 19.03 0.77
N LEU A 43 4.95 19.62 1.78
CA LEU A 43 4.46 19.64 3.15
C LEU A 43 3.08 20.28 3.23
N GLN A 44 2.90 21.45 2.62
CA GLN A 44 1.61 22.14 2.59
C GLN A 44 0.53 21.25 1.96
N ARG A 45 0.78 20.63 0.82
CA ARG A 45 -0.19 19.73 0.16
C ARG A 45 -0.59 18.56 1.07
N ILE A 46 0.37 17.94 1.76
CA ILE A 46 0.09 16.85 2.71
C ILE A 46 -0.74 17.34 3.90
N LEU A 47 -0.43 18.52 4.42
CA LEU A 47 -1.15 19.10 5.55
C LEU A 47 -2.54 19.62 5.16
N ASP A 48 -2.72 20.09 3.93
CA ASP A 48 -4.02 20.57 3.43
C ASP A 48 -4.97 19.40 3.11
N THR A 49 -4.42 18.25 2.66
CA THR A 49 -5.19 17.07 2.23
C THR A 49 -4.67 15.76 2.84
N PRO A 50 -4.62 15.63 4.19
CA PRO A 50 -4.00 14.49 4.86
C PRO A 50 -4.69 13.14 4.62
N GLU A 51 -5.94 13.14 4.16
CA GLU A 51 -6.70 11.97 3.73
C GLU A 51 -6.25 11.41 2.37
N SER A 52 -5.54 12.21 1.58
CA SER A 52 -4.98 11.85 0.27
C SER A 52 -3.61 11.18 0.38
N PHE A 53 -3.09 11.00 1.59
CA PHE A 53 -1.79 10.38 1.85
C PHE A 53 -1.88 9.27 2.89
N TYR A 54 -1.03 8.26 2.72
CA TYR A 54 -0.70 7.29 3.74
C TYR A 54 0.70 7.56 4.27
N LEU A 55 0.83 7.60 5.59
CA LEU A 55 2.10 7.54 6.29
C LEU A 55 2.32 6.09 6.71
N LYS A 56 3.37 5.47 6.16
CA LYS A 56 3.68 4.06 6.38
C LYS A 56 4.99 3.92 7.13
N GLN A 57 4.99 3.09 8.18
CA GLN A 57 6.25 2.63 8.75
C GLN A 57 6.90 1.62 7.79
N SER A 58 8.23 1.62 7.72
CA SER A 58 9.04 0.65 6.98
C SER A 58 9.07 -0.71 7.71
N ARG A 59 7.91 -1.33 7.84
CA ARG A 59 7.67 -2.63 8.48
C ARG A 59 6.65 -3.45 7.70
N GLU A 60 6.76 -4.76 7.80
CA GLU A 60 5.81 -5.72 7.25
C GLU A 60 4.76 -6.14 8.29
N GLY A 61 3.68 -6.80 7.84
CA GLY A 61 2.69 -7.44 8.72
C GLY A 61 1.46 -6.61 9.09
N GLY A 62 1.33 -5.37 8.61
CA GLY A 62 0.21 -4.47 8.93
C GLY A 62 0.35 -3.76 10.27
N GLY A 63 -0.67 -3.00 10.68
CA GLY A 63 -0.76 -2.29 11.96
C GLY A 63 -0.10 -0.90 12.02
N ASN A 64 0.55 -0.44 10.95
CA ASN A 64 1.46 0.71 10.97
C ASN A 64 1.22 1.71 9.82
N VAL A 65 -0.04 1.87 9.41
CA VAL A 65 -0.46 2.85 8.38
C VAL A 65 -1.34 3.93 9.01
N TYR A 66 -0.97 5.19 8.81
CA TYR A 66 -1.71 6.36 9.30
C TYR A 66 -2.25 7.20 8.13
N CYS A 67 -3.41 7.82 8.33
CA CYS A 67 -4.12 8.63 7.33
C CYS A 67 -4.91 9.74 8.04
N GLY A 68 -5.18 10.86 7.37
CA GLY A 68 -6.04 11.92 7.91
C GLY A 68 -5.42 12.60 9.14
N SER A 69 -6.23 12.89 10.17
CA SER A 69 -5.74 13.57 11.38
C SER A 69 -4.57 12.83 12.07
N LYS A 70 -4.64 11.50 12.13
CA LYS A 70 -3.59 10.66 12.72
C LYS A 70 -2.26 10.76 11.97
N LEU A 71 -2.29 11.03 10.67
CA LEU A 71 -1.08 11.23 9.86
C LEU A 71 -0.35 12.50 10.32
N LYS A 72 -1.08 13.61 10.51
CA LYS A 72 -0.50 14.89 10.95
C LYS A 72 0.17 14.77 12.31
N GLU A 73 -0.56 14.27 13.30
CA GLU A 73 -0.05 14.05 14.66
C GLU A 73 1.20 13.16 14.65
N ARG A 74 1.24 12.17 13.78
CA ARG A 74 2.35 11.23 13.71
C ARG A 74 3.60 11.83 13.05
N ILE A 75 3.45 12.70 12.04
CA ILE A 75 4.59 13.39 11.42
C ILE A 75 5.35 14.23 12.46
N ASP A 76 4.63 15.01 13.27
CA ASP A 76 5.24 15.87 14.29
C ASP A 76 6.04 15.04 15.33
N GLN A 77 5.46 13.92 15.76
CA GLN A 77 6.13 12.97 16.65
C GLN A 77 7.38 12.37 16.01
N ILE A 78 7.31 11.94 14.74
CA ILE A 78 8.43 11.35 14.02
C ILE A 78 9.61 12.31 13.94
N ILE A 79 9.35 13.60 13.65
CA ILE A 79 10.37 14.64 13.58
C ILE A 79 10.99 14.85 14.97
N THR A 80 10.15 15.01 16.00
CA THR A 80 10.59 15.22 17.39
C THR A 80 11.47 14.06 17.88
N ASP A 81 11.06 12.82 17.61
CA ASP A 81 11.74 11.60 18.05
C ASP A 81 12.91 11.18 17.13
N LYS A 82 13.19 11.96 16.08
CA LYS A 82 14.23 11.69 15.07
C LYS A 82 14.08 10.30 14.43
N GLN A 83 12.86 9.94 14.04
CA GLN A 83 12.51 8.64 13.44
C GLN A 83 12.21 8.72 11.95
N SER A 84 12.55 9.82 11.26
CA SER A 84 12.24 10.05 9.84
C SER A 84 12.58 8.86 8.94
N ASN A 85 13.73 8.22 9.18
CA ASN A 85 14.22 7.07 8.41
C ASN A 85 13.36 5.80 8.54
N ARG A 86 12.41 5.75 9.49
CA ARG A 86 11.51 4.62 9.68
C ARG A 86 10.20 4.76 8.93
N TYR A 87 9.93 5.91 8.31
CA TYR A 87 8.63 6.19 7.71
C TYR A 87 8.78 6.80 6.31
N PHE A 88 7.74 6.61 5.52
CA PHE A 88 7.58 7.29 4.24
C PHE A 88 6.11 7.64 4.04
N LEU A 89 5.87 8.63 3.21
CA LEU A 89 4.56 9.06 2.75
C LEU A 89 4.31 8.50 1.37
N MET A 90 3.07 8.15 1.08
CA MET A 90 2.64 7.65 -0.21
C MET A 90 1.27 8.24 -0.53
N SER A 91 1.05 8.67 -1.77
CA SER A 91 -0.30 9.05 -2.22
C SER A 91 -1.28 7.90 -2.04
N ARG A 92 -2.50 8.23 -1.62
CA ARG A 92 -3.55 7.25 -1.36
C ARG A 92 -4.13 6.74 -2.67
N ILE A 93 -4.16 5.42 -2.81
CA ILE A 93 -4.87 4.74 -3.90
C ILE A 93 -6.36 4.66 -3.55
N TYR A 94 -7.22 5.12 -4.47
CA TYR A 94 -8.67 5.05 -4.35
C TYR A 94 -9.20 3.90 -5.22
N ALA A 95 -9.20 2.69 -4.66
CA ALA A 95 -9.76 1.52 -5.34
C ALA A 95 -11.30 1.60 -5.47
N PRO A 96 -11.89 1.01 -6.53
CA PRO A 96 -13.34 0.93 -6.68
C PRO A 96 -14.02 0.30 -5.46
N ILE A 97 -15.16 0.87 -5.08
CA ILE A 97 -16.00 0.41 -3.98
C ILE A 97 -17.16 -0.38 -4.55
N TYR A 98 -17.47 -1.52 -3.94
CA TYR A 98 -18.61 -2.35 -4.30
C TYR A 98 -19.22 -3.00 -3.06
N SER A 99 -20.51 -3.34 -3.13
CA SER A 99 -21.20 -4.07 -2.05
C SER A 99 -20.92 -5.56 -2.16
N SER A 100 -20.67 -6.22 -1.03
CA SER A 100 -20.48 -7.67 -0.96
C SER A 100 -21.04 -8.26 0.33
N LEU A 101 -21.48 -9.52 0.26
CA LEU A 101 -21.94 -10.29 1.41
C LEU A 101 -20.76 -10.96 2.10
N ILE A 102 -20.45 -10.50 3.30
CA ILE A 102 -19.37 -11.04 4.12
C ILE A 102 -19.93 -12.04 5.13
N ARG A 103 -19.30 -13.21 5.20
CA ARG A 103 -19.57 -14.20 6.26
C ARG A 103 -18.77 -13.83 7.51
N SER A 104 -19.46 -13.50 8.60
CA SER A 104 -18.83 -13.35 9.92
C SER A 104 -18.83 -14.70 10.63
N SER A 105 -17.64 -15.23 10.99
CA SER A 105 -17.54 -16.45 11.79
C SER A 105 -17.63 -16.18 13.31
N ILE A 106 -17.83 -14.93 13.71
CA ILE A 106 -17.76 -14.50 15.12
C ILE A 106 -19.12 -13.95 15.53
N THR A 107 -20.07 -14.85 15.75
CA THR A 107 -21.17 -14.58 16.67
C THR A 107 -21.04 -15.58 17.82
N LYS A 108 -21.22 -15.11 19.06
CA LYS A 108 -21.16 -15.96 20.27
C LYS A 108 -22.15 -17.14 20.25
N ASN A 109 -23.08 -17.14 19.29
CA ASN A 109 -24.17 -18.10 19.16
C ASN A 109 -24.02 -19.06 17.95
N ASN A 110 -22.89 -19.05 17.22
CA ASN A 110 -22.74 -19.81 15.96
C ASN A 110 -23.84 -19.51 14.92
N GLU A 111 -24.47 -18.35 14.99
CA GLU A 111 -25.40 -17.90 13.98
C GLU A 111 -24.59 -17.41 12.78
N ASN A 112 -24.76 -18.09 11.65
CA ASN A 112 -24.23 -17.69 10.34
C ASN A 112 -24.86 -16.36 9.93
N SER A 113 -24.28 -15.24 10.36
CA SER A 113 -24.69 -13.93 9.86
C SER A 113 -23.91 -13.60 8.60
N LEU A 114 -24.68 -13.42 7.51
CA LEU A 114 -24.21 -12.71 6.33
C LEU A 114 -24.48 -11.23 6.58
N CYS A 115 -23.46 -10.41 6.41
CA CYS A 115 -23.59 -8.96 6.51
C CYS A 115 -23.18 -8.35 5.19
N GLU A 116 -24.06 -7.55 4.61
CA GLU A 116 -23.71 -6.70 3.48
C GLU A 116 -22.78 -5.58 3.95
N LYS A 117 -21.68 -5.38 3.21
CA LYS A 117 -20.71 -4.31 3.47
C LYS A 117 -20.23 -3.70 2.16
N GLU A 118 -20.00 -2.39 2.19
CA GLU A 118 -19.17 -1.74 1.19
C GLU A 118 -17.71 -2.11 1.42
N ILE A 119 -17.08 -2.64 0.38
CA ILE A 119 -15.70 -3.11 0.40
C ILE A 119 -14.91 -2.54 -0.78
N ASN A 120 -13.59 -2.55 -0.64
CA ASN A 120 -12.68 -2.36 -1.75
C ASN A 120 -11.62 -3.48 -1.77
N GLY A 121 -11.07 -3.71 -2.96
CA GLY A 121 -10.17 -4.83 -3.24
C GLY A 121 -8.70 -4.45 -3.38
N GLU A 122 -7.83 -5.42 -3.13
CA GLU A 122 -6.39 -5.37 -3.38
C GLU A 122 -5.96 -6.68 -4.07
N LEU A 123 -5.33 -6.55 -5.24
CA LEU A 123 -4.82 -7.67 -6.02
C LEU A 123 -3.33 -7.89 -5.76
N GLY A 124 -2.99 -9.04 -5.21
CA GLY A 124 -1.61 -9.53 -5.13
C GLY A 124 -1.31 -10.52 -6.25
N ILE A 125 -0.18 -10.36 -6.92
CA ILE A 125 0.35 -11.30 -7.91
C ILE A 125 1.59 -11.97 -7.31
N PHE A 126 1.60 -13.30 -7.26
CA PHE A 126 2.76 -14.04 -6.78
C PHE A 126 3.81 -14.17 -7.87
N GLY A 127 5.08 -14.03 -7.48
CA GLY A 127 6.24 -14.28 -8.34
C GLY A 127 7.22 -15.22 -7.63
N SER A 128 8.00 -15.96 -8.40
CA SER A 128 9.09 -16.79 -7.91
C SER A 128 10.30 -16.57 -8.78
N LEU A 129 11.44 -16.24 -8.16
CA LEU A 129 12.72 -16.02 -8.81
C LEU A 129 13.78 -16.85 -8.09
N ILE A 130 14.55 -17.64 -8.83
CA ILE A 130 15.75 -18.33 -8.35
C ILE A 130 16.89 -17.87 -9.24
N SER A 131 17.91 -17.27 -8.64
CA SER A 131 19.14 -16.89 -9.32
C SER A 131 20.36 -17.49 -8.63
N GLN A 132 21.42 -17.67 -9.40
CA GLN A 132 22.75 -17.98 -8.90
C GLN A 132 23.72 -16.98 -9.52
N ASN A 133 24.33 -16.15 -8.67
CA ASN A 133 25.09 -14.98 -9.10
C ASN A 133 24.24 -14.11 -10.05
N ASP A 134 24.78 -13.78 -11.22
CA ASP A 134 24.12 -12.96 -12.24
C ASP A 134 23.21 -13.77 -13.19
N THR A 135 23.03 -15.07 -12.94
CA THR A 135 22.22 -15.95 -13.79
C THR A 135 20.88 -16.26 -13.13
N VAL A 136 19.78 -15.91 -13.80
CA VAL A 136 18.43 -16.35 -13.42
C VAL A 136 18.25 -17.80 -13.87
N ILE A 137 18.00 -18.70 -12.92
CA ILE A 137 17.78 -20.14 -13.14
C ILE A 137 16.31 -20.43 -13.36
N TYR A 138 15.45 -19.71 -12.65
CA TYR A 138 14.00 -19.89 -12.71
C TYR A 138 13.29 -18.57 -12.42
N GLU A 139 12.31 -18.25 -13.26
CA GLU A 139 11.42 -17.12 -13.08
C GLU A 139 10.00 -17.56 -13.47
N ARG A 140 9.03 -17.32 -12.60
CA ARG A 140 7.63 -17.65 -12.89
C ARG A 140 6.65 -16.77 -12.11
N MET A 141 5.57 -16.38 -12.77
CA MET A 141 4.37 -15.85 -12.11
C MET A 141 3.57 -17.01 -11.48
N GLY A 142 3.35 -16.95 -10.17
CA GLY A 142 2.83 -18.02 -9.32
C GLY A 142 1.32 -17.96 -9.03
N GLY A 143 0.55 -17.19 -9.80
CA GLY A 143 -0.88 -16.98 -9.58
C GLY A 143 -1.19 -15.69 -8.82
N SER A 144 -2.39 -15.59 -8.24
CA SER A 144 -2.89 -14.36 -7.62
C SER A 144 -3.66 -14.61 -6.33
N LEU A 145 -3.68 -13.60 -5.46
CA LEU A 145 -4.55 -13.51 -4.30
C LEU A 145 -5.31 -12.19 -4.37
N PHE A 146 -6.64 -12.26 -4.30
CA PHE A 146 -7.46 -11.08 -4.14
C PHE A 146 -7.93 -10.99 -2.69
N ARG A 147 -7.78 -9.80 -2.11
CA ARG A 147 -8.24 -9.51 -0.76
C ARG A 147 -9.21 -8.35 -0.83
N SER A 148 -10.21 -8.37 0.02
CA SER A 148 -11.11 -7.24 0.21
C SER A 148 -11.11 -6.77 1.65
N LYS A 149 -11.48 -5.51 1.88
CA LYS A 149 -11.67 -4.97 3.23
C LYS A 149 -12.87 -4.03 3.24
N PRO A 150 -13.54 -3.85 4.39
CA PRO A 150 -14.51 -2.78 4.56
C PRO A 150 -13.88 -1.42 4.26
N THR A 151 -14.59 -0.54 3.57
CA THR A 151 -14.11 0.81 3.20
C THR A 151 -13.73 1.68 4.41
N ILE A 152 -14.38 1.43 5.54
CA ILE A 152 -14.10 2.09 6.83
C ILE A 152 -12.72 1.70 7.42
N ASN A 153 -12.14 0.57 6.99
CA ASN A 153 -10.85 0.12 7.48
C ASN A 153 -9.71 0.69 6.64
N ILE A 154 -8.74 1.34 7.32
CA ILE A 154 -7.50 1.78 6.67
C ILE A 154 -6.67 0.56 6.27
N GLU A 155 -6.61 -0.46 7.12
CA GLU A 155 -5.83 -1.67 6.88
C GLU A 155 -6.68 -2.85 6.42
N GLY A 156 -6.07 -3.78 5.67
CA GLY A 156 -6.73 -4.96 5.11
C GLY A 156 -6.06 -6.28 5.49
N GLY A 157 -5.41 -6.33 6.67
CA GLY A 157 -4.72 -7.53 7.13
C GLY A 157 -5.70 -8.67 7.42
N ILE A 158 -5.53 -9.82 6.74
CA ILE A 158 -6.36 -11.01 6.93
C ILE A 158 -6.11 -11.61 8.33
N ALA A 159 -4.84 -11.81 8.70
CA ALA A 159 -4.45 -12.38 9.99
C ALA A 159 -4.87 -11.50 11.18
N SER A 160 -4.99 -10.18 10.98
CA SER A 160 -5.50 -9.24 11.99
C SER A 160 -7.03 -9.15 12.03
N GLY A 161 -7.75 -9.89 11.18
CA GLY A 161 -9.21 -9.87 11.09
C GLY A 161 -9.81 -8.59 10.47
N GLN A 162 -8.99 -7.80 9.76
CA GLN A 162 -9.41 -6.52 9.17
C GLN A 162 -9.83 -6.63 7.69
N GLY A 163 -9.44 -7.71 7.02
CA GLY A 163 -9.80 -8.01 5.63
C GLY A 163 -10.29 -9.43 5.43
N TYR A 164 -10.73 -9.71 4.21
CA TYR A 164 -11.31 -10.97 3.77
C TYR A 164 -10.54 -11.52 2.57
N ILE A 165 -10.50 -12.85 2.47
CA ILE A 165 -10.02 -13.53 1.26
C ILE A 165 -11.15 -13.50 0.24
N ASP A 166 -10.81 -13.19 -1.00
CA ASP A 166 -11.78 -12.95 -2.06
C ASP A 166 -11.31 -13.54 -3.40
N SER A 167 -12.17 -13.51 -4.41
CA SER A 167 -11.90 -13.99 -5.77
C SER A 167 -12.21 -12.91 -6.80
N ILE A 168 -11.57 -13.00 -7.97
CA ILE A 168 -11.72 -12.01 -9.03
C ILE A 168 -12.71 -12.55 -10.06
N LEU A 169 -13.72 -11.75 -10.40
CA LEU A 169 -14.51 -11.93 -11.61
C LEU A 169 -13.92 -11.03 -12.70
N LEU A 170 -13.42 -11.62 -13.78
CA LEU A 170 -13.01 -10.87 -14.96
C LEU A 170 -14.27 -10.44 -15.74
N VAL A 171 -14.40 -9.15 -15.99
CA VAL A 171 -15.56 -8.52 -16.66
C VAL A 171 -15.16 -7.89 -17.99
#